data_AF-A0A1A8XX37-F1
#
_entry.id   AF-A0A1A8XX37-F1
#
_cell.length_a   1.000
_cell.length_b   1.000
_cell.length_c   1.000
_cell.angle_alpha   90.00
_cell.angle_beta   90.00
_cell.angle_gamma   90.00
#
_symmetry.space_group_name_H-M   'P 1'
#
loop_
_entity.id
_entity.type
_entity.pdbx_description
1 polymer ?
#
loop_
_entity_poly.entity_id
_entity_poly.type
_entity_poly.pdbx_seq_one_letter_code
_entity_poly.pdbx_strand_id
1 'polypeptide(L)'
;MTLATVGPRACAMPSISPAAFIARWQHADGSELANYQLFVTDLCQLLGVPAPDPAREDTRDNAYVFERRVTFHHGDGSTSTGRIDCYKRSAYVLEAKKIRLRATTRGFDDAMQRARGQAEGYARALPPDEGRPPFLLVIDVGRVIEIYADFTRSGATYTPFPDPRSHRIRLADLADAALRVRLKTLWSDPLALDPTRVSARVTREIAGHLAKIAKTLEGPGHHPELVAGFLTRCLFSMFAEDVGLLPQQDGKRAFTALLETLQKNPQQFVPLLTALWREMDSGGFSLVLRATLPRFNGKLFKQPEVIALDRDQIGLLIEAAYADWTGRTRHLRHPARTRPVDQRAARPRRPLHAARLRRTPRPAHRRRALA
;
A
#
# COMPACT_ATOMS: atom_id res chain seq x y z
N MET A 1 49.00 6.86 16.10
CA MET A 1 48.11 5.68 16.13
C MET A 1 46.75 6.12 16.64
N THR A 2 45.79 6.31 15.74
CA THR A 2 44.45 6.76 16.09
C THR A 2 43.54 5.53 16.09
N LEU A 3 43.12 5.10 17.28
CA LEU A 3 42.19 3.99 17.44
C LEU A 3 40.80 4.45 16.96
N ALA A 4 40.36 3.91 15.83
CA ALA A 4 38.99 4.06 15.35
C ALA A 4 38.07 3.18 16.20
N THR A 5 37.23 3.82 17.00
CA THR A 5 36.15 3.17 17.75
C THR A 5 35.13 2.61 16.75
N VAL A 6 35.18 1.30 16.51
CA VAL A 6 34.14 0.58 15.77
C VAL A 6 32.91 0.53 16.68
N GLY A 7 31.91 1.37 16.41
CA GLY A 7 30.60 1.29 17.05
C GLY A 7 29.98 -0.10 16.82
N PRO A 8 29.13 -0.58 17.75
CA PRO A 8 28.54 -1.91 17.64
C PRO A 8 27.75 -2.00 16.33
N ARG A 9 28.18 -2.93 15.46
CA ARG A 9 27.38 -3.37 14.31
C ARG A 9 26.04 -3.84 14.88
N ALA A 10 24.96 -3.13 14.53
CA ALA A 10 23.61 -3.64 14.73
C ALA A 10 23.56 -5.04 14.08
N CYS A 11 23.43 -6.07 14.91
CA CYS A 11 23.34 -7.45 14.44
C CYS A 11 22.06 -7.53 13.60
N ALA A 12 22.20 -7.65 12.28
CA ALA A 12 21.07 -7.81 11.39
C ALA A 12 20.41 -9.14 11.77
N MET A 13 19.24 -9.06 12.43
CA MET A 13 18.42 -10.23 12.73
C MET A 13 18.21 -11.01 11.43
N PRO A 14 18.34 -12.34 11.42
CA PRO A 14 18.13 -13.14 10.23
C PRO A 14 16.70 -12.90 9.71
N SER A 15 16.59 -12.24 8.56
CA SER A 15 15.30 -11.95 7.93
C SER A 15 14.84 -13.16 7.14
N ILE A 16 13.73 -13.79 7.55
CA ILE A 16 13.08 -14.85 6.77
C ILE A 16 12.54 -14.23 5.46
N SER A 17 12.82 -14.86 4.32
CA SER A 17 12.27 -14.40 3.05
C SER A 17 10.76 -14.66 2.98
N PRO A 18 9.96 -13.84 2.26
CA PRO A 18 8.52 -14.07 2.15
C PRO A 18 8.16 -15.46 1.61
N ALA A 19 8.92 -15.95 0.63
CA ALA A 19 8.72 -17.29 0.07
C ALA A 19 8.99 -18.39 1.11
N ALA A 20 10.06 -18.26 1.91
CA ALA A 20 10.37 -19.23 2.97
C ALA A 20 9.32 -19.21 4.08
N PHE A 21 8.84 -18.02 4.48
CA PHE A 21 7.77 -17.87 5.47
C PHE A 21 6.47 -18.55 5.00
N ILE A 22 6.04 -18.27 3.77
CA ILE A 22 4.83 -18.86 3.19
C ILE A 22 4.96 -20.37 3.09
N ALA A 23 6.09 -20.88 2.56
CA ALA A 23 6.32 -22.32 2.42
C ALA A 23 6.29 -23.05 3.77
N ARG A 24 6.85 -22.44 4.83
CA ARG A 24 6.85 -23.00 6.19
C ARG A 24 5.45 -23.11 6.78
N TRP A 25 4.60 -22.10 6.57
CA TRP A 25 3.31 -21.99 7.26
C TRP A 25 2.10 -22.46 6.44
N GLN A 26 2.21 -22.57 5.11
CA GLN A 26 1.08 -22.97 4.25
C GLN A 26 0.63 -24.43 4.44
N HIS A 27 1.50 -25.28 5.00
CA HIS A 27 1.24 -26.70 5.30
C HIS A 27 1.28 -26.99 6.81
N ALA A 28 1.20 -25.95 7.64
CA ALA A 28 1.22 -26.13 9.09
C ALA A 28 -0.11 -26.75 9.55
N ASP A 29 -0.18 -28.09 9.53
CA ASP A 29 -1.37 -28.88 9.86
C ASP A 29 -1.35 -29.41 11.31
N GLY A 30 -0.29 -29.11 12.07
CA GLY A 30 -0.13 -29.52 13.46
C GLY A 30 -1.21 -28.98 14.40
N SER A 31 -1.59 -29.81 15.39
CA SER A 31 -2.84 -29.72 16.16
C SER A 31 -2.91 -28.69 17.29
N GLU A 32 -1.85 -27.94 17.60
CA GLU A 32 -1.78 -27.29 18.91
C GLU A 32 -1.62 -25.77 18.87
N LEU A 33 -2.30 -25.14 19.82
CA LEU A 33 -2.12 -23.78 20.33
C LEU A 33 -0.62 -23.39 20.43
N ALA A 34 0.29 -24.36 20.63
CA ALA A 34 1.73 -24.17 20.72
C ALA A 34 2.39 -23.44 19.53
N ASN A 35 1.78 -23.45 18.34
CA ASN A 35 2.41 -22.88 17.14
C ASN A 35 2.17 -21.38 16.92
N TYR A 36 1.21 -20.74 17.62
CA TYR A 36 0.93 -19.32 17.34
C TYR A 36 2.11 -18.42 17.74
N GLN A 37 2.78 -18.71 18.86
CA GLN A 37 3.94 -17.93 19.31
C GLN A 37 5.09 -18.03 18.32
N LEU A 38 5.33 -19.24 17.77
CA LEU A 38 6.28 -19.45 16.68
C LEU A 38 5.89 -18.69 15.41
N PHE A 39 4.61 -18.73 15.02
CA PHE A 39 4.10 -17.97 13.87
C PHE A 39 4.30 -16.47 14.02
N VAL A 40 3.94 -15.91 15.18
CA VAL A 40 4.12 -14.48 15.46
C VAL A 40 5.60 -14.10 15.51
N THR A 41 6.46 -14.97 16.05
CA THR A 41 7.91 -14.73 16.07
C THR A 41 8.50 -14.72 14.67
N ASP A 42 8.15 -15.71 13.83
CA ASP A 42 8.56 -15.76 12.42
C ASP A 42 7.99 -14.55 11.63
N LEU A 43 6.78 -14.11 11.96
CA LEU A 43 6.16 -12.92 11.36
C LEU A 43 6.95 -11.67 11.76
N CYS A 44 7.39 -11.54 13.01
CA CYS A 44 8.26 -10.44 13.44
C CYS A 44 9.58 -10.43 12.66
N GLN A 45 10.19 -11.61 12.44
CA GLN A 45 11.40 -11.74 11.62
C GLN A 45 11.16 -11.37 10.16
N LEU A 46 10.04 -11.80 9.56
CA LEU A 46 9.63 -11.43 8.20
C LEU A 46 9.45 -9.91 8.05
N LEU A 47 8.86 -9.26 9.05
CA LEU A 47 8.61 -7.81 9.06
C LEU A 47 9.85 -6.99 9.47
N GLY A 48 10.88 -7.64 10.03
CA GLY A 48 12.06 -6.97 10.57
C GLY A 48 11.70 -6.06 11.75
N VAL A 49 10.86 -6.55 12.66
CA VAL A 49 10.47 -5.89 13.91
C VAL A 49 10.88 -6.76 15.11
N PRO A 50 11.03 -6.18 16.33
CA PRO A 50 11.32 -6.96 17.52
C PRO A 50 10.26 -8.03 17.79
N ALA A 51 10.69 -9.18 18.32
CA ALA A 51 9.79 -10.19 18.87
C ALA A 51 9.30 -9.79 20.26
N PRO A 52 8.20 -10.39 20.76
CA PRO A 52 7.72 -10.15 22.13
C PRO A 52 8.75 -10.57 23.20
N ASP A 53 8.77 -9.86 24.31
CA ASP A 53 9.60 -10.14 25.48
C ASP A 53 9.01 -11.28 26.33
N PRO A 54 9.83 -11.94 27.17
CA PRO A 54 9.34 -12.87 28.18
C PRO A 54 8.38 -12.17 29.16
N ALA A 55 7.25 -12.80 29.46
CA ALA A 55 6.30 -12.28 30.42
C ALA A 55 6.88 -12.28 31.85
N ARG A 56 6.61 -11.19 32.58
CA ARG A 56 6.96 -11.00 34.00
C ARG A 56 5.72 -11.11 34.88
N GLU A 57 5.95 -11.27 36.19
CA GLU A 57 4.87 -11.36 37.19
C GLU A 57 4.05 -10.06 37.25
N ASP A 58 4.73 -8.91 37.30
CA ASP A 58 4.08 -7.61 37.22
C ASP A 58 3.62 -7.33 35.79
N THR A 59 2.31 -7.18 35.65
CA THR A 59 1.69 -6.89 34.36
C THR A 59 2.04 -5.51 33.80
N ARG A 60 2.44 -4.55 34.64
CA ARG A 60 2.86 -3.21 34.22
C ARG A 60 4.13 -3.22 33.38
N ASP A 61 4.98 -4.23 33.61
CA ASP A 61 6.24 -4.45 32.87
C ASP A 61 6.02 -5.19 31.54
N ASN A 62 4.82 -5.72 31.32
CA ASN A 62 4.48 -6.55 30.17
C ASN A 62 3.94 -5.71 29.01
N ALA A 63 4.77 -4.79 28.50
CA ALA A 63 4.41 -3.87 27.42
C ALA A 63 4.39 -4.53 26.03
N TYR A 64 5.15 -5.61 25.82
CA TYR A 64 5.12 -6.39 24.58
C TYR A 64 5.42 -7.86 24.86
N VAL A 65 4.39 -8.68 25.10
CA VAL A 65 4.57 -10.07 25.56
C VAL A 65 3.53 -11.01 24.97
N PHE A 66 3.81 -12.31 25.02
CA PHE A 66 2.79 -13.34 24.84
C PHE A 66 2.00 -13.57 26.15
N GLU A 67 0.79 -14.14 26.04
CA GLU A 67 -0.03 -14.58 27.17
C GLU A 67 -0.28 -13.49 28.23
N ARG A 68 -0.48 -12.23 27.80
CA ARG A 68 -0.68 -11.09 28.70
C ARG A 68 -1.97 -11.30 29.50
N ARG A 69 -1.84 -11.48 30.81
CA ARG A 69 -3.00 -11.60 31.73
C ARG A 69 -3.80 -10.31 31.75
N VAL A 70 -5.12 -10.41 31.81
CA VAL A 70 -6.04 -9.28 32.02
C VAL A 70 -7.16 -9.68 32.96
N THR A 71 -7.75 -8.70 33.63
CA THR A 71 -8.88 -8.91 34.54
C THR A 71 -10.13 -8.31 33.92
N PHE A 72 -11.15 -9.14 33.74
CA PHE A 72 -12.48 -8.71 33.37
C PHE A 72 -13.25 -8.34 34.63
N HIS A 73 -13.90 -7.18 34.59
CA HIS A 73 -14.83 -6.73 35.62
C HIS A 73 -16.25 -6.85 35.07
N HIS A 74 -17.10 -7.61 35.78
CA HIS A 74 -18.48 -7.86 35.38
C HIS A 74 -19.44 -6.93 36.12
N GLY A 75 -20.64 -6.73 35.56
CA GLY A 75 -21.63 -5.80 36.13
C GLY A 75 -22.20 -6.23 37.48
N ASP A 76 -22.06 -7.51 37.84
CA ASP A 76 -22.43 -8.07 39.15
C ASP A 76 -21.33 -7.89 40.22
N GLY A 77 -20.24 -7.18 39.89
CA GLY A 77 -19.08 -6.98 40.76
C GLY A 77 -18.09 -8.13 40.79
N SER A 78 -18.38 -9.25 40.12
CA SER A 78 -17.44 -10.36 39.99
C SER A 78 -16.31 -10.03 39.02
N THR A 79 -15.20 -10.75 39.15
CA THR A 79 -14.07 -10.63 38.22
C THR A 79 -13.68 -11.99 37.66
N SER A 80 -13.26 -12.02 36.41
CA SER A 80 -12.61 -13.21 35.82
C SER A 80 -11.29 -12.84 35.17
N THR A 81 -10.41 -13.82 35.00
CA THR A 81 -9.10 -13.60 34.37
C THR A 81 -9.11 -14.06 32.91
N GLY A 82 -8.50 -13.28 32.03
CA GLY A 82 -8.22 -13.61 30.65
C GLY A 82 -6.72 -13.61 30.34
N ARG A 83 -6.36 -14.11 29.16
CA ARG A 83 -5.00 -14.02 28.62
C ARG A 83 -5.07 -13.64 27.16
N ILE A 84 -4.37 -12.58 26.80
CA ILE A 84 -4.20 -12.14 25.42
C ILE A 84 -3.05 -12.94 24.81
N ASP A 85 -3.27 -13.58 23.67
CA ASP A 85 -2.24 -14.41 23.03
C ASP A 85 -0.97 -13.60 22.77
N CYS A 86 -1.07 -12.41 22.18
CA CYS A 86 0.04 -11.47 22.07
C CYS A 86 -0.44 -10.02 22.25
N TYR A 87 0.21 -9.30 23.15
CA TYR A 87 -0.12 -7.90 23.43
C TYR A 87 1.08 -7.02 23.16
N LYS A 88 0.87 -5.93 22.43
CA LYS A 88 1.82 -4.84 22.32
C LYS A 88 1.14 -3.52 22.70
N ARG A 89 1.54 -2.94 23.83
CA ARG A 89 1.02 -1.68 24.37
C ARG A 89 1.05 -0.59 23.30
N SER A 90 -0.05 0.14 23.23
CA SER A 90 -0.28 1.22 22.25
C SER A 90 -0.25 0.80 20.78
N ALA A 91 -0.15 -0.50 20.45
CA ALA A 91 -0.18 -1.00 19.08
C ALA A 91 -1.32 -1.96 18.81
N TYR A 92 -1.32 -3.13 19.45
CA TYR A 92 -2.36 -4.12 19.18
C TYR A 92 -2.66 -5.07 20.35
N VAL A 93 -3.87 -5.63 20.29
CA VAL A 93 -4.24 -6.92 20.90
C VAL A 93 -4.31 -7.94 19.77
N LEU A 94 -3.66 -9.10 19.94
CA LEU A 94 -3.68 -10.19 18.97
C LEU A 94 -4.31 -11.42 19.61
N GLU A 95 -5.28 -11.99 18.90
CA GLU A 95 -5.95 -13.24 19.22
C GLU A 95 -5.68 -14.25 18.10
N ALA A 96 -5.13 -15.41 18.45
CA ALA A 96 -4.82 -16.49 17.54
C ALA A 96 -5.77 -17.68 17.74
N LYS A 97 -6.28 -18.22 16.64
CA LYS A 97 -7.06 -19.45 16.61
C LYS A 97 -6.45 -20.43 15.62
N LYS A 98 -6.81 -21.71 15.78
CA LYS A 98 -6.65 -22.73 14.76
C LYS A 98 -8.03 -23.23 14.35
N ILE A 99 -8.54 -22.74 13.23
CA ILE A 99 -9.90 -23.06 12.78
C ILE A 99 -9.84 -24.23 11.80
N ARG A 100 -10.39 -25.38 12.21
CA ARG A 100 -10.41 -26.62 11.40
C ARG A 100 -11.43 -26.59 10.25
N LEU A 101 -12.22 -25.52 10.12
CA LEU A 101 -13.20 -25.32 9.06
C LEU A 101 -12.55 -24.70 7.81
N ARG A 102 -13.08 -25.00 6.62
CA ARG A 102 -12.60 -24.40 5.36
C ARG A 102 -12.89 -22.91 5.32
N ALA A 103 -11.95 -22.11 4.79
CA ALA A 103 -12.00 -20.64 4.81
C ALA A 103 -13.21 -20.04 4.07
N THR A 104 -13.87 -20.84 3.23
CA THR A 104 -15.03 -20.45 2.43
C THR A 104 -16.36 -20.77 3.11
N THR A 105 -16.36 -21.29 4.34
CA THR A 105 -17.58 -21.72 5.02
C THR A 105 -18.07 -20.66 5.99
N ARG A 106 -19.40 -20.53 6.13
CA ARG A 106 -20.01 -19.64 7.12
C ARG A 106 -19.51 -19.90 8.55
N GLY A 107 -19.31 -21.16 8.92
CA GLY A 107 -18.78 -21.51 10.23
C GLY A 107 -17.35 -21.03 10.47
N PHE A 108 -16.54 -20.87 9.42
CA PHE A 108 -15.21 -20.25 9.53
C PHE A 108 -15.35 -18.76 9.86
N ASP A 109 -16.22 -18.05 9.14
CA ASP A 109 -16.47 -16.63 9.38
C ASP A 109 -17.05 -16.39 10.79
N ASP A 110 -17.99 -17.22 11.25
CA ASP A 110 -18.54 -17.16 12.61
C ASP A 110 -17.44 -17.40 13.67
N ALA A 111 -16.48 -18.30 13.40
CA ALA A 111 -15.36 -18.55 14.30
C ALA A 111 -14.38 -17.37 14.36
N MET A 112 -14.07 -16.75 13.21
CA MET A 112 -13.26 -15.52 13.16
C MET A 112 -13.96 -14.35 13.88
N GLN A 113 -15.28 -14.20 13.69
CA GLN A 113 -16.05 -13.16 14.37
C GLN A 113 -16.07 -13.34 15.89
N ARG A 114 -16.17 -14.58 16.38
CA ARG A 114 -16.03 -14.86 17.82
C ARG A 114 -14.64 -14.53 18.35
N ALA A 115 -13.59 -14.85 17.60
CA ALA A 115 -12.22 -14.52 17.99
C ALA A 115 -11.99 -12.99 18.03
N ARG A 116 -12.56 -12.25 17.07
CA ARG A 116 -12.60 -10.78 17.13
C ARG A 116 -13.32 -10.29 18.39
N GLY A 117 -14.48 -10.84 18.73
CA GLY A 117 -15.20 -10.48 19.95
C GLY A 117 -14.38 -10.71 21.23
N GLN A 118 -13.55 -11.76 21.26
CA GLN A 118 -12.60 -11.99 22.34
C GLN A 118 -11.51 -10.91 22.38
N ALA A 119 -10.89 -10.58 21.25
CA ALA A 119 -9.91 -9.50 21.14
C ALA A 119 -10.48 -8.12 21.58
N GLU A 120 -11.73 -7.81 21.20
CA GLU A 120 -12.43 -6.61 21.66
C GLU A 120 -12.68 -6.62 23.18
N GLY A 121 -13.03 -7.77 23.75
CA GLY A 121 -13.16 -7.96 25.19
C GLY A 121 -11.84 -7.69 25.92
N TYR A 122 -10.75 -8.26 25.42
CA TYR A 122 -9.41 -8.05 25.98
C TYR A 122 -8.97 -6.60 25.91
N ALA A 123 -9.15 -5.93 24.76
CA ALA A 123 -8.80 -4.53 24.63
C ALA A 123 -9.53 -3.65 25.66
N ARG A 124 -10.82 -3.92 25.91
CA ARG A 124 -11.61 -3.20 26.92
C ARG A 124 -11.18 -3.48 28.36
N ALA A 125 -10.68 -4.69 28.63
CA ALA A 125 -10.20 -5.13 29.94
C ALA A 125 -8.77 -4.66 30.29
N LEU A 126 -8.06 -4.00 29.35
CA LEU A 126 -6.76 -3.41 29.65
C LEU A 126 -6.88 -2.27 30.67
N PRO A 127 -5.85 -2.04 31.50
CA PRO A 127 -5.82 -0.91 32.42
C PRO A 127 -6.11 0.43 31.70
N PRO A 128 -6.94 1.32 32.27
CA PRO A 128 -7.31 2.59 31.60
C PRO A 128 -6.12 3.50 31.29
N ASP A 129 -5.10 3.51 32.16
CA ASP A 129 -3.88 4.32 32.06
C ASP A 129 -2.97 3.90 30.88
N GLU A 130 -3.07 2.66 30.42
CA GLU A 130 -2.37 2.20 29.19
C GLU A 130 -3.08 2.69 27.91
N GLY A 131 -4.33 3.15 28.02
CA GLY A 131 -5.23 3.43 26.90
C GLY A 131 -5.65 2.16 26.16
N ARG A 132 -6.36 2.33 25.03
CA ARG A 132 -6.73 1.20 24.17
C ARG A 132 -5.80 1.11 22.97
N PRO A 133 -5.31 -0.07 22.58
CA PRO A 133 -4.51 -0.20 21.37
C PRO A 133 -5.33 0.16 20.12
N PRO A 134 -4.73 0.83 19.11
CA PRO A 134 -5.45 1.20 17.91
C PRO A 134 -5.83 0.02 17.01
N PHE A 135 -5.22 -1.16 17.18
CA PHE A 135 -5.50 -2.34 16.35
C PHE A 135 -5.90 -3.58 17.14
N LEU A 136 -6.75 -4.39 16.52
CA LEU A 136 -6.92 -5.81 16.83
C LEU A 136 -6.41 -6.64 15.66
N LEU A 137 -5.71 -7.72 15.98
CA LEU A 137 -5.28 -8.74 15.04
C LEU A 137 -5.95 -10.06 15.39
N VAL A 138 -6.64 -10.67 14.43
CA VAL A 138 -7.19 -12.03 14.59
C VAL A 138 -6.50 -12.94 13.60
N ILE A 139 -5.84 -13.98 14.09
CA ILE A 139 -5.01 -14.87 13.26
C ILE A 139 -5.59 -16.27 13.25
N ASP A 140 -5.86 -16.82 12.07
CA ASP A 140 -5.94 -18.26 11.89
C ASP A 140 -4.58 -18.75 11.39
N VAL A 141 -3.84 -19.44 12.26
CA VAL A 141 -2.41 -19.74 12.05
C VAL A 141 -2.18 -20.51 10.75
N GLY A 142 -1.33 -19.95 9.89
CA GLY A 142 -0.98 -20.49 8.57
C GLY A 142 -2.01 -20.20 7.46
N ARG A 143 -3.07 -19.43 7.74
CA ARG A 143 -4.16 -19.19 6.78
C ARG A 143 -4.43 -17.72 6.56
N VAL A 144 -4.89 -17.01 7.59
CA VAL A 144 -5.30 -15.60 7.47
C VAL A 144 -4.93 -14.75 8.68
N ILE A 145 -4.73 -13.47 8.44
CA ILE A 145 -4.62 -12.40 9.44
C ILE A 145 -5.71 -11.38 9.14
N GLU A 146 -6.63 -11.15 10.07
CA GLU A 146 -7.62 -10.08 9.98
C GLU A 146 -7.19 -8.89 10.83
N ILE A 147 -7.30 -7.69 10.25
CA ILE A 147 -6.93 -6.44 10.92
C ILE A 147 -8.18 -5.59 11.14
N TYR A 148 -8.35 -5.13 12.37
CA TYR A 148 -9.38 -4.16 12.73
C TYR A 148 -8.76 -2.96 13.44
N ALA A 149 -9.31 -1.77 13.23
CA ALA A 149 -8.78 -0.54 13.79
C ALA A 149 -9.84 0.29 14.54
N ASP A 150 -9.39 0.91 15.63
CA ASP A 150 -10.06 2.01 16.33
C ASP A 150 -9.01 3.11 16.62
N PHE A 151 -8.88 4.06 15.70
CA PHE A 151 -7.93 5.18 15.86
C PHE A 151 -8.36 6.19 16.93
N THR A 152 -9.61 6.15 17.41
CA THR A 152 -10.04 6.96 18.56
C THR A 152 -9.47 6.43 19.87
N ARG A 153 -9.03 5.17 19.89
CA ARG A 153 -8.53 4.46 21.08
C ARG A 153 -9.53 4.45 22.23
N SER A 154 -10.82 4.48 21.90
CA SER A 154 -11.91 4.31 22.86
C SER A 154 -12.08 2.85 23.28
N GLY A 155 -11.70 1.91 22.39
CA GLY A 155 -11.96 0.49 22.57
C GLY A 155 -13.43 0.11 22.38
N ALA A 156 -14.25 1.02 21.83
CA ALA A 156 -15.68 0.82 21.62
C ALA A 156 -15.96 0.01 20.35
N THR A 157 -15.44 0.48 19.20
CA THR A 157 -15.76 -0.11 17.89
C THR A 157 -14.52 -0.22 17.05
N TYR A 158 -14.03 -1.44 16.87
CA TYR A 158 -12.98 -1.74 15.90
C TYR A 158 -13.62 -2.06 14.55
N THR A 159 -13.18 -1.41 13.48
CA THR A 159 -13.73 -1.61 12.13
C THR A 159 -12.70 -2.28 11.22
N PRO A 160 -13.12 -3.06 10.20
CA PRO A 160 -12.19 -3.68 9.26
C PRO A 160 -11.20 -2.67 8.66
N PHE A 161 -9.90 -2.95 8.75
CA PHE A 161 -8.84 -2.06 8.28
C PHE A 161 -7.96 -2.72 7.20
N PRO A 162 -7.62 -2.03 6.09
CA PRO A 162 -7.95 -0.63 5.79
C PRO A 162 -9.41 -0.44 5.33
N ASP A 163 -10.07 -1.51 4.91
CA ASP A 163 -11.43 -1.51 4.42
C ASP A 163 -12.05 -2.93 4.55
N PRO A 164 -13.39 -3.08 4.49
CA PRO A 164 -14.04 -4.38 4.62
C PRO A 164 -13.63 -5.45 3.61
N ARG A 165 -13.12 -5.08 2.44
CA ARG A 165 -12.71 -6.03 1.38
C ARG A 165 -11.27 -6.50 1.58
N SER A 166 -10.41 -5.67 2.13
CA SER A 166 -8.95 -5.92 2.21
C SER A 166 -8.44 -6.18 3.62
N HIS A 167 -9.31 -6.23 4.63
CA HIS A 167 -8.92 -6.46 6.03
C HIS A 167 -8.43 -7.88 6.34
N ARG A 168 -8.84 -8.85 5.53
CA ARG A 168 -8.44 -10.26 5.65
C ARG A 168 -7.26 -10.55 4.72
N ILE A 169 -6.09 -10.69 5.29
CA ILE A 169 -4.83 -11.00 4.62
C ILE A 169 -4.67 -12.51 4.56
N ARG A 170 -4.55 -13.10 3.37
CA ARG A 170 -4.16 -14.52 3.23
C ARG A 170 -2.65 -14.67 3.38
N LEU A 171 -2.20 -15.86 3.76
CA LEU A 171 -0.76 -16.14 3.89
C LEU A 171 0.01 -15.80 2.60
N ALA A 172 -0.53 -16.15 1.44
CA ALA A 172 0.09 -15.86 0.14
C ALA A 172 0.23 -14.35 -0.15
N ASP A 173 -0.67 -13.52 0.39
CA ASP A 173 -0.64 -12.06 0.18
C ASP A 173 0.57 -11.41 0.89
N LEU A 174 1.19 -12.11 1.86
CA LEU A 174 2.44 -11.67 2.47
C LEU A 174 3.63 -11.67 1.50
N ALA A 175 3.48 -12.16 0.26
CA ALA A 175 4.44 -11.93 -0.82
C ALA A 175 4.47 -10.46 -1.28
N ASP A 176 3.39 -9.69 -1.08
CA ASP A 176 3.35 -8.25 -1.38
C ASP A 176 4.20 -7.44 -0.38
N ALA A 177 5.20 -6.72 -0.90
CA ALA A 177 6.05 -5.85 -0.09
C ALA A 177 5.27 -4.71 0.55
N ALA A 178 4.25 -4.15 -0.11
CA ALA A 178 3.46 -3.05 0.44
C ALA A 178 2.65 -3.50 1.66
N LEU A 179 2.14 -4.73 1.63
CA LEU A 179 1.42 -5.30 2.76
C LEU A 179 2.35 -5.52 3.96
N ARG A 180 3.57 -6.03 3.72
CA ARG A 180 4.59 -6.17 4.77
C ARG A 180 5.00 -4.82 5.35
N VAL A 181 5.12 -3.77 4.53
CA VAL A 181 5.37 -2.41 5.02
C VAL A 181 4.23 -1.94 5.93
N ARG A 182 2.96 -2.12 5.53
CA ARG A 182 1.80 -1.76 6.36
C ARG A 182 1.80 -2.50 7.70
N LEU A 183 2.04 -3.82 7.68
CA LEU A 183 2.15 -4.61 8.91
C LEU A 183 3.33 -4.13 9.77
N LYS A 184 4.49 -3.86 9.19
CA LYS A 184 5.62 -3.27 9.92
C LYS A 184 5.26 -1.92 10.56
N THR A 185 4.54 -1.05 9.86
CA THR A 185 4.05 0.22 10.40
C THR A 185 3.06 -0.01 11.54
N LEU A 186 2.13 -0.96 11.42
CA LEU A 186 1.22 -1.35 12.50
C LEU A 186 2.00 -1.75 13.77
N TRP A 187 3.09 -2.49 13.62
CA TRP A 187 3.94 -2.84 14.75
C TRP A 187 4.69 -1.64 15.33
N SER A 188 5.25 -0.76 14.50
CA SER A 188 6.23 0.24 14.94
C SER A 188 5.65 1.63 15.22
N ASP A 189 4.74 2.11 14.38
CA ASP A 189 4.06 3.40 14.48
C ASP A 189 2.60 3.26 14.01
N PRO A 190 1.74 2.61 14.83
CA PRO A 190 0.39 2.26 14.42
C PRO A 190 -0.48 3.48 14.08
N LEU A 191 -0.28 4.61 14.74
CA LEU A 191 -1.07 5.82 14.46
C LEU A 191 -0.66 6.50 13.15
N ALA A 192 0.48 6.17 12.55
CA ALA A 192 0.79 6.62 11.19
C ALA A 192 -0.15 6.02 10.14
N LEU A 193 -0.89 4.96 10.48
CA LEU A 193 -1.89 4.35 9.62
C LEU A 193 -3.29 4.98 9.75
N ASP A 194 -3.47 5.95 10.64
CA ASP A 194 -4.74 6.66 10.81
C ASP A 194 -5.10 7.44 9.54
N PRO A 195 -6.21 7.08 8.85
CA PRO A 195 -6.62 7.76 7.63
C PRO A 195 -6.76 9.27 7.80
N THR A 196 -7.19 9.75 8.98
CA THR A 196 -7.35 11.19 9.23
C THR A 196 -6.01 11.92 9.23
N ARG A 197 -4.96 11.30 9.79
CA ARG A 197 -3.59 11.84 9.77
C ARG A 197 -2.97 11.75 8.40
N VAL A 198 -3.23 10.66 7.68
CA VAL A 198 -2.75 10.49 6.31
C VAL A 198 -3.39 11.55 5.40
N SER A 199 -4.71 11.71 5.44
CA SER A 199 -5.42 12.76 4.68
C SER A 199 -4.94 14.16 5.08
N ALA A 200 -4.77 14.46 6.36
CA ALA A 200 -4.27 15.78 6.80
C ALA A 200 -2.84 16.07 6.31
N ARG A 201 -1.95 15.06 6.34
CA ARG A 201 -0.58 15.18 5.80
C ARG A 201 -0.61 15.43 4.30
N VAL A 202 -1.37 14.59 3.58
CA VAL A 202 -1.55 14.69 2.13
C VAL A 202 -2.04 16.08 1.78
N THR A 203 -3.13 16.57 2.39
CA THR A 203 -3.66 17.93 2.14
C THR A 203 -2.64 19.04 2.40
N ARG A 204 -1.80 18.93 3.44
CA ARG A 204 -0.78 19.95 3.73
C ARG A 204 0.37 19.95 2.73
N GLU A 205 0.84 18.76 2.34
CA GLU A 205 1.91 18.61 1.35
C GLU A 205 1.46 19.13 -0.02
N ILE A 206 0.24 18.76 -0.41
CA ILE A 206 -0.46 19.26 -1.59
C ILE A 206 -0.55 20.78 -1.58
N ALA A 207 -1.02 21.36 -0.47
CA ALA A 207 -1.15 22.81 -0.35
C ALA A 207 0.21 23.50 -0.54
N GLY A 208 1.29 22.89 -0.06
CA GLY A 208 2.66 23.33 -0.30
C GLY A 208 3.06 23.31 -1.77
N HIS A 209 2.74 22.25 -2.51
CA HIS A 209 2.99 22.17 -3.96
C HIS A 209 2.14 23.16 -4.76
N LEU A 210 0.84 23.25 -4.46
CA LEU A 210 -0.08 24.18 -5.11
C LEU A 210 0.33 25.64 -4.87
N ALA A 211 0.77 25.99 -3.66
CA ALA A 211 1.25 27.33 -3.34
C ALA A 211 2.49 27.73 -4.16
N LYS A 212 3.43 26.80 -4.39
CA LYS A 212 4.59 27.04 -5.26
C LYS A 212 4.14 27.36 -6.69
N ILE A 213 3.21 26.56 -7.23
CA ILE A 213 2.70 26.76 -8.60
C ILE A 213 1.92 28.07 -8.70
N ALA A 214 1.00 28.34 -7.77
CA ALA A 214 0.24 29.59 -7.72
C ALA A 214 1.15 30.82 -7.75
N LYS A 215 2.21 30.82 -6.94
CA LYS A 215 3.20 31.92 -6.92
C LYS A 215 3.90 32.12 -8.27
N THR A 216 4.21 31.04 -9.00
CA THR A 216 4.78 31.16 -10.35
C THR A 216 3.78 31.67 -11.39
N LEU A 217 2.48 31.46 -11.18
CA LEU A 217 1.40 31.90 -12.08
C LEU A 217 0.89 33.31 -11.79
N GLU A 218 1.00 33.78 -10.55
CA GLU A 218 0.66 35.17 -10.19
C GLU A 218 1.73 36.15 -10.69
N GLY A 219 3.00 35.73 -10.77
CA GLY A 219 4.11 36.55 -11.31
C GLY A 219 3.84 37.20 -12.68
N PRO A 220 3.27 36.49 -13.67
CA PRO A 220 2.87 37.06 -14.97
C PRO A 220 1.53 37.83 -14.96
N GLY A 221 0.90 38.07 -13.81
CA GLY A 221 -0.29 38.93 -13.69
C GLY A 221 -1.64 38.22 -13.84
N HIS A 222 -1.70 36.88 -13.74
CA HIS A 222 -2.98 36.17 -13.73
C HIS A 222 -3.81 36.51 -12.48
N HIS A 223 -5.12 36.68 -12.66
CA HIS A 223 -6.03 36.93 -11.54
C HIS A 223 -6.07 35.72 -10.58
N PRO A 224 -6.04 35.93 -9.24
CA PRO A 224 -6.03 34.85 -8.26
C PRO A 224 -7.19 33.85 -8.40
N GLU A 225 -8.39 34.32 -8.77
CA GLU A 225 -9.57 33.47 -8.97
C GLU A 225 -9.38 32.48 -10.13
N LEU A 226 -8.75 32.94 -11.23
CA LEU A 226 -8.46 32.14 -12.40
C LEU A 226 -7.38 31.09 -12.08
N VAL A 227 -6.34 31.47 -11.35
CA VAL A 227 -5.30 30.55 -10.85
C VAL A 227 -5.91 29.49 -9.93
N ALA A 228 -6.74 29.90 -8.96
CA ALA A 228 -7.39 28.98 -8.03
C ALA A 228 -8.32 27.99 -8.75
N GLY A 229 -9.12 28.46 -9.72
CA GLY A 229 -9.99 27.62 -10.53
C GLY A 229 -9.22 26.59 -11.36
N PHE A 230 -8.12 27.02 -12.01
CA PHE A 230 -7.23 26.15 -12.75
C PHE A 230 -6.60 25.06 -11.86
N LEU A 231 -6.00 25.46 -10.74
CA LEU A 231 -5.35 24.53 -9.80
C LEU A 231 -6.34 23.54 -9.18
N THR A 232 -7.57 23.97 -8.87
CA THR A 232 -8.63 23.11 -8.34
C THR A 232 -9.04 22.02 -9.35
N ARG A 233 -9.06 22.33 -10.65
CA ARG A 233 -9.33 21.33 -11.69
C ARG A 233 -8.18 20.35 -11.86
N CYS A 234 -6.93 20.83 -11.87
CA CYS A 234 -5.75 19.96 -11.88
C CYS A 234 -5.75 19.00 -10.67
N LEU A 235 -6.01 19.54 -9.49
CA LEU A 235 -6.17 18.81 -8.23
C LEU A 235 -7.22 17.69 -8.35
N PHE A 236 -8.40 18.02 -8.86
CA PHE A 236 -9.46 17.04 -9.03
C PHE A 236 -9.08 15.95 -10.05
N SER A 237 -8.40 16.29 -11.15
CA SER A 237 -7.91 15.31 -12.12
C SER A 237 -6.90 14.34 -11.51
N MET A 238 -5.97 14.81 -10.67
CA MET A 238 -5.01 13.97 -9.93
C MET A 238 -5.73 13.06 -8.92
N PHE A 239 -6.70 13.60 -8.18
CA PHE A 239 -7.51 12.79 -7.27
C PHE A 239 -8.30 11.71 -8.02
N ALA A 240 -8.94 12.06 -9.14
CA ALA A 240 -9.76 11.17 -9.94
C ALA A 240 -8.95 9.98 -10.51
N GLU A 241 -7.70 10.18 -10.90
CA GLU A 241 -6.84 9.06 -11.31
C GLU A 241 -6.44 8.16 -10.14
N ASP A 242 -6.14 8.72 -8.97
CA ASP A 242 -5.72 7.92 -7.80
C ASP A 242 -6.86 7.08 -7.21
N VAL A 243 -8.10 7.60 -7.23
CA VAL A 243 -9.27 6.80 -6.81
C VAL A 243 -9.73 5.79 -7.86
N GLY A 244 -9.17 5.84 -9.08
CA GLY A 244 -9.49 4.94 -10.19
C GLY A 244 -10.71 5.36 -11.03
N LEU A 245 -11.11 6.63 -10.99
CA LEU A 245 -12.15 7.20 -11.87
C LEU A 245 -11.59 7.54 -13.26
N LEU A 246 -10.30 7.84 -13.37
CA LEU A 246 -9.58 7.92 -14.64
C LEU A 246 -8.85 6.60 -14.91
N PRO A 247 -8.70 6.20 -16.19
CA PRO A 247 -8.06 4.94 -16.57
C PRO A 247 -6.57 4.94 -16.22
N GLN A 248 -5.95 3.76 -16.31
CA GLN A 248 -4.50 3.62 -16.35
C GLN A 248 -4.05 3.34 -17.79
N GLN A 249 -2.97 4.00 -18.24
CA GLN A 249 -2.33 3.75 -19.52
C GLN A 249 -0.99 3.05 -19.28
N ASP A 250 -0.83 1.82 -19.78
CA ASP A 250 0.39 1.01 -19.61
C ASP A 250 0.88 0.89 -18.15
N GLY A 251 -0.06 0.82 -17.20
CA GLY A 251 0.25 0.76 -15.76
C GLY A 251 0.63 2.10 -15.12
N LYS A 252 0.53 3.21 -15.86
CA LYS A 252 0.66 4.58 -15.36
C LYS A 252 -0.71 5.24 -15.20
N ARG A 253 -0.81 6.18 -14.27
CA ARG A 253 -2.01 6.99 -14.08
C ARG A 253 -2.18 7.95 -15.27
N ALA A 254 -3.36 7.95 -15.90
CA ALA A 254 -3.52 8.54 -17.24
C ALA A 254 -3.35 10.06 -17.27
N PHE A 255 -3.73 10.78 -16.21
CA PHE A 255 -3.53 12.23 -16.13
C PHE A 255 -2.06 12.57 -15.87
N THR A 256 -1.40 11.86 -14.95
CA THR A 256 0.05 11.99 -14.75
C THR A 256 0.81 11.72 -16.07
N ALA A 257 0.46 10.65 -16.79
CA ALA A 257 1.09 10.31 -18.07
C ALA A 257 0.87 11.39 -19.13
N LEU A 258 -0.32 12.00 -19.18
CA LEU A 258 -0.60 13.15 -20.04
C LEU A 258 0.29 14.35 -19.68
N LEU A 259 0.46 14.67 -18.39
CA LEU A 259 1.35 15.76 -17.98
C LEU A 259 2.81 15.49 -18.39
N GLU A 260 3.30 14.25 -18.28
CA GLU A 260 4.65 13.86 -18.73
C GLU A 260 4.87 14.09 -20.24
N THR A 261 3.84 13.86 -21.07
CA THR A 261 3.93 14.12 -22.52
C THR A 261 3.86 15.61 -22.82
N LEU A 262 3.00 16.34 -22.10
CA LEU A 262 2.85 17.78 -22.22
C LEU A 262 4.08 18.56 -21.75
N GLN A 263 4.83 18.06 -20.76
CA GLN A 263 6.10 18.67 -20.35
C GLN A 263 7.12 18.70 -21.49
N LYS A 264 7.09 17.69 -22.38
CA LYS A 264 7.96 17.63 -23.56
C LYS A 264 7.44 18.50 -24.71
N ASN A 265 6.14 18.79 -24.73
CA ASN A 265 5.47 19.58 -25.78
C ASN A 265 4.53 20.63 -25.17
N PRO A 266 5.03 21.66 -24.46
CA PRO A 266 4.18 22.59 -23.71
C PRO A 266 3.14 23.34 -24.56
N GLN A 267 3.39 23.48 -25.87
CA GLN A 267 2.47 24.12 -26.81
C GLN A 267 1.13 23.36 -26.93
N GLN A 268 1.12 22.06 -26.63
CA GLN A 268 -0.08 21.23 -26.66
C GLN A 268 -0.86 21.26 -25.34
N PHE A 269 -0.34 21.92 -24.30
CA PHE A 269 -0.90 21.88 -22.95
C PHE A 269 -2.33 22.40 -22.91
N VAL A 270 -2.54 23.64 -23.38
CA VAL A 270 -3.87 24.27 -23.42
C VAL A 270 -4.89 23.44 -24.19
N PRO A 271 -4.68 23.09 -25.47
CA PRO A 271 -5.71 22.38 -26.25
C PRO A 271 -6.03 20.99 -25.68
N LEU A 272 -5.03 20.20 -25.26
CA LEU A 272 -5.29 18.85 -24.76
C LEU A 272 -5.95 18.85 -23.37
N LEU A 273 -5.55 19.76 -22.48
CA LEU A 273 -6.17 19.83 -21.15
C LEU A 273 -7.59 20.40 -21.22
N THR A 274 -7.84 21.40 -22.08
CA THR A 274 -9.20 21.91 -22.33
C THR A 274 -10.10 20.80 -22.88
N ALA A 275 -9.61 20.00 -23.83
CA ALA A 275 -10.37 18.88 -24.38
C ALA A 275 -10.69 17.84 -23.31
N LEU A 276 -9.70 17.42 -22.52
CA LEU A 276 -9.89 16.47 -21.44
C LEU A 276 -10.94 16.95 -20.43
N TRP A 277 -10.87 18.21 -19.98
CA TRP A 277 -11.82 18.72 -18.99
C TRP A 277 -13.25 18.84 -19.54
N ARG A 278 -13.41 19.13 -20.84
CA ARG A 278 -14.74 19.04 -21.48
C ARG A 278 -15.27 17.61 -21.51
N GLU A 279 -14.41 16.65 -21.85
CA GLU A 279 -14.76 15.22 -21.85
C GLU A 279 -15.10 14.70 -20.45
N MET A 280 -14.42 15.21 -19.40
CA MET A 280 -14.76 14.92 -18.01
C MET A 280 -16.12 15.51 -17.58
N ASP A 281 -16.51 16.70 -18.07
CA ASP A 281 -17.81 17.31 -17.77
C ASP A 281 -18.98 16.55 -18.43
N SER A 282 -18.82 16.18 -19.71
CA SER A 282 -19.86 15.46 -20.46
C SER A 282 -19.93 13.98 -20.12
N GLY A 283 -18.80 13.38 -19.74
CA GLY A 283 -18.60 11.93 -19.76
C GLY A 283 -18.54 11.40 -21.19
N GLY A 284 -18.33 10.09 -21.33
CA GLY A 284 -18.25 9.40 -22.63
C GLY A 284 -16.83 9.07 -23.06
N PHE A 285 -16.60 8.80 -24.35
CA PHE A 285 -15.29 8.40 -24.84
C PHE A 285 -14.34 9.61 -24.96
N SER A 286 -13.25 9.60 -24.20
CA SER A 286 -12.19 10.60 -24.25
C SER A 286 -11.20 10.27 -25.37
N LEU A 287 -10.96 11.21 -26.28
CA LEU A 287 -9.94 11.08 -27.30
C LEU A 287 -8.53 11.30 -26.73
N VAL A 288 -8.43 12.13 -25.68
CA VAL A 288 -7.17 12.45 -25.01
C VAL A 288 -6.64 11.21 -24.27
N LEU A 289 -7.49 10.56 -23.46
CA LEU A 289 -7.11 9.38 -22.68
C LEU A 289 -7.38 8.06 -23.39
N ARG A 290 -8.06 8.10 -24.55
CA ARG A 290 -8.46 6.93 -25.35
C ARG A 290 -9.26 5.91 -24.54
N ALA A 291 -10.18 6.40 -23.73
CA ALA A 291 -10.96 5.59 -22.80
C ALA A 291 -12.31 6.22 -22.50
N THR A 292 -13.28 5.40 -22.09
CA THR A 292 -14.58 5.88 -21.64
C THR A 292 -14.46 6.43 -20.21
N LEU A 293 -14.80 7.71 -20.03
CA LEU A 293 -14.79 8.40 -18.75
C LEU A 293 -16.21 8.47 -18.16
N PRO A 294 -16.35 8.33 -16.82
CA PRO A 294 -17.60 8.65 -16.16
C PRO A 294 -17.88 10.16 -16.28
N ARG A 295 -19.16 10.53 -16.19
CA ARG A 295 -19.55 11.93 -16.14
C ARG A 295 -19.29 12.49 -14.73
N PHE A 296 -18.42 13.50 -14.62
CA PHE A 296 -18.11 14.14 -13.36
C PHE A 296 -19.09 15.28 -13.11
N ASN A 297 -20.25 14.97 -12.53
CA ASN A 297 -21.28 15.97 -12.20
C ASN A 297 -20.72 17.04 -11.24
N GLY A 298 -20.57 18.27 -11.73
CA GLY A 298 -20.18 19.42 -10.92
C GLY A 298 -20.00 20.69 -11.75
N LYS A 299 -20.20 21.87 -11.16
CA LYS A 299 -19.92 23.15 -11.83
C LYS A 299 -18.43 23.35 -12.18
N LEU A 300 -17.56 22.45 -11.70
CA LEU A 300 -16.11 22.57 -11.76
C LEU A 300 -15.55 22.53 -13.19
N PHE A 301 -16.11 21.70 -14.09
CA PHE A 301 -15.61 21.52 -15.46
C PHE A 301 -16.44 22.21 -16.55
N LYS A 302 -17.55 22.89 -16.19
CA LYS A 302 -18.43 23.56 -17.16
C LYS A 302 -17.75 24.64 -18.01
N GLN A 303 -16.78 25.34 -17.43
CA GLN A 303 -15.97 26.36 -18.11
C GLN A 303 -14.49 26.10 -17.82
N PRO A 304 -13.85 25.22 -18.61
CA PRO A 304 -12.47 24.83 -18.38
C PRO A 304 -11.51 25.90 -18.92
N GLU A 305 -11.32 26.96 -18.15
CA GLU A 305 -10.22 27.91 -18.37
C GLU A 305 -8.89 27.26 -18.02
N VAL A 306 -8.01 27.17 -19.01
CA VAL A 306 -6.68 26.55 -18.90
C VAL A 306 -5.64 27.64 -19.04
N ILE A 307 -4.73 27.71 -18.06
CA ILE A 307 -3.57 28.60 -18.11
C ILE A 307 -2.48 27.91 -18.90
N ALA A 308 -1.85 28.62 -19.83
CA ALA A 308 -0.67 28.13 -20.53
C ALA A 308 0.48 27.99 -19.52
N LEU A 309 1.06 26.80 -19.45
CA LEU A 309 2.20 26.51 -18.58
C LEU A 309 3.45 26.29 -19.40
N ASP A 310 4.58 26.77 -18.88
CA ASP A 310 5.89 26.39 -19.40
C ASP A 310 6.31 25.00 -18.92
N ARG A 311 7.45 24.54 -19.42
CA ARG A 311 8.00 23.21 -19.11
C ARG A 311 8.26 23.00 -17.61
N ASP A 312 8.71 24.03 -16.89
CA ASP A 312 9.10 23.94 -15.49
C ASP A 312 7.85 23.95 -14.60
N GLN A 313 6.87 24.77 -14.93
CA GLN A 313 5.55 24.79 -14.29
C GLN A 313 4.78 23.47 -14.47
N ILE A 314 4.83 22.86 -15.67
CA ILE A 314 4.28 21.51 -15.87
C ILE A 314 5.05 20.49 -15.01
N GLY A 315 6.37 20.66 -14.85
CA GLY A 315 7.18 19.85 -13.96
C GLY A 315 6.68 19.88 -12.51
N LEU A 316 6.34 21.07 -11.99
CA LEU A 316 5.77 21.20 -10.64
C LEU A 316 4.39 20.52 -10.52
N LEU A 317 3.56 20.56 -11.57
CA LEU A 317 2.30 19.80 -11.58
C LEU A 317 2.53 18.28 -11.60
N ILE A 318 3.55 17.79 -12.29
CA ILE A 318 3.92 16.37 -12.28
C ILE A 318 4.39 15.95 -10.89
N GLU A 319 5.23 16.76 -10.23
CA GLU A 319 5.65 16.51 -8.84
C GLU A 319 4.44 16.43 -7.90
N ALA A 320 3.50 17.37 -8.02
CA ALA A 320 2.25 17.32 -7.27
C ALA A 320 1.42 16.08 -7.60
N ALA A 321 1.30 15.69 -8.87
CA ALA A 321 0.58 14.49 -9.29
C ALA A 321 1.19 13.23 -8.65
N TYR A 322 2.52 13.16 -8.49
CA TYR A 322 3.21 12.04 -7.83
C TYR A 322 3.04 11.98 -6.31
N ALA A 323 2.51 13.01 -5.66
CA ALA A 323 2.05 12.90 -4.28
C ALA A 323 0.91 11.85 -4.19
N ASP A 324 0.83 11.10 -3.09
CA ASP A 324 -0.26 10.11 -2.89
C ASP A 324 -1.53 10.85 -2.42
N TRP A 325 -2.51 11.02 -3.31
CA TRP A 325 -3.73 11.78 -3.03
C TRP A 325 -4.80 10.97 -2.29
N THR A 326 -4.61 9.67 -2.14
CA THR A 326 -5.63 8.79 -1.53
C THR A 326 -5.31 8.36 -0.12
N GLY A 327 -4.07 8.58 0.33
CA GLY A 327 -3.57 7.97 1.55
C GLY A 327 -3.56 6.44 1.51
N ARG A 328 -3.87 5.83 0.36
CA ARG A 328 -3.69 4.40 0.15
C ARG A 328 -2.20 4.23 -0.10
N THR A 329 -1.48 3.81 0.94
CA THR A 329 -0.11 3.36 0.80
C THR A 329 -0.04 2.28 -0.30
N ARG A 330 0.30 2.66 -1.53
CA ARG A 330 0.73 1.73 -2.57
C ARG A 330 1.63 2.39 -3.60
N HIS A 331 2.87 1.91 -3.57
CA HIS A 331 3.99 2.35 -4.36
C HIS A 331 3.88 1.84 -5.80
N LEU A 332 3.77 2.76 -6.75
CA LEU A 332 4.10 2.43 -8.14
C LEU A 332 5.61 2.30 -8.27
N ARG A 333 6.02 1.25 -9.00
CA ARG A 333 7.41 0.99 -9.38
C ARG A 333 7.90 2.19 -10.19
N HIS A 334 8.94 2.87 -9.72
CA HIS A 334 9.74 3.71 -10.59
C HIS A 334 10.45 2.82 -11.62
N PRO A 335 10.38 3.10 -12.93
CA PRO A 335 11.48 2.74 -13.79
C PRO A 335 12.65 3.64 -13.37
N ALA A 336 13.79 3.01 -13.09
CA ALA A 336 15.01 3.67 -12.71
C ALA A 336 15.28 4.89 -13.61
N ARG A 337 15.58 6.04 -13.00
CA ARG A 337 16.23 7.17 -13.68
C ARG A 337 17.42 6.60 -14.45
N THR A 338 17.34 6.64 -15.77
CA THR A 338 18.44 6.32 -16.67
C THR A 338 19.59 7.28 -16.37
N ARG A 339 20.61 6.78 -15.67
CA ARG A 339 21.95 7.38 -15.75
C ARG A 339 22.46 7.14 -17.18
N PRO A 340 23.16 8.10 -17.80
CA PRO A 340 23.83 7.84 -19.06
C PRO A 340 24.93 6.80 -18.81
N VAL A 341 24.80 5.62 -19.42
CA VAL A 341 25.91 4.66 -19.49
C VAL A 341 26.85 5.15 -20.57
N ASP A 342 28.04 5.53 -20.12
CA ASP A 342 29.20 5.84 -20.94
C ASP A 342 29.58 4.60 -21.76
N GLN A 343 29.36 4.65 -23.08
CA GLN A 343 29.77 3.57 -23.98
C GLN A 343 31.26 3.72 -24.30
N ARG A 344 32.14 3.09 -23.51
CA ARG A 344 33.45 2.69 -24.02
C ARG A 344 33.86 1.31 -23.50
N ALA A 345 34.15 0.45 -24.48
CA ALA A 345 35.03 -0.72 -24.46
C ALA A 345 34.52 -2.03 -23.81
N ALA A 346 33.96 -2.91 -24.63
CA ALA A 346 34.26 -4.34 -24.59
C ALA A 346 34.07 -4.97 -25.98
N ARG A 347 35.17 -5.38 -26.61
CA ARG A 347 35.21 -6.14 -27.87
C ARG A 347 34.62 -7.55 -27.67
N PRO A 348 33.90 -8.13 -28.65
CA PRO A 348 33.54 -9.54 -28.60
C PRO A 348 34.70 -10.41 -29.13
N ARG A 349 35.02 -11.49 -28.40
CA ARG A 349 35.86 -12.59 -28.91
C ARG A 349 34.97 -13.56 -29.70
N ARG A 350 35.41 -13.85 -30.93
CA ARG A 350 34.82 -14.80 -31.90
C ARG A 350 34.66 -16.22 -31.34
N PRO A 351 33.79 -17.04 -31.97
CA PRO A 351 34.05 -18.44 -32.25
C PRO A 351 34.32 -18.66 -33.76
N LEU A 352 35.36 -19.44 -34.08
CA LEU A 352 35.63 -20.07 -35.38
C LEU A 352 35.33 -21.56 -35.19
N HIS A 353 34.48 -22.23 -35.97
CA HIS A 353 34.71 -22.88 -37.28
C HIS A 353 33.43 -23.74 -37.54
N ALA A 354 33.02 -24.17 -38.73
CA ALA A 354 33.55 -24.17 -40.09
C ALA A 354 32.39 -24.28 -41.10
N ALA A 355 32.66 -23.85 -42.33
CA ALA A 355 31.75 -23.84 -43.47
C ALA A 355 31.57 -25.21 -44.12
N ARG A 356 30.39 -25.45 -44.72
CA ARG A 356 30.26 -26.18 -45.99
C ARG A 356 29.11 -25.61 -46.83
N LEU A 357 29.49 -25.12 -48.00
CA LEU A 357 28.64 -24.69 -49.12
C LEU A 357 27.97 -25.91 -49.78
N ARG A 358 26.72 -25.76 -50.26
CA ARG A 358 26.37 -25.73 -51.71
C ARG A 358 24.86 -25.81 -51.99
N ARG A 359 24.40 -24.81 -52.76
CA ARG A 359 23.45 -24.76 -53.89
C ARG A 359 22.15 -25.59 -53.88
N THR A 360 21.03 -24.87 -54.05
CA THR A 360 19.75 -25.30 -54.62
C THR A 360 19.82 -25.62 -56.12
N PRO A 361 18.91 -26.45 -56.66
CA PRO A 361 17.84 -25.92 -57.53
C PRO A 361 16.45 -26.59 -57.39
N ARG A 362 15.39 -25.84 -57.78
CA ARG A 362 13.98 -26.24 -58.04
C ARG A 362 13.85 -26.82 -59.48
N PRO A 363 12.66 -27.23 -59.98
CA PRO A 363 11.55 -28.04 -59.43
C PRO A 363 11.10 -29.16 -60.43
N ALA A 364 10.23 -30.10 -60.05
CA ALA A 364 9.47 -30.91 -61.02
C ALA A 364 8.11 -31.41 -60.49
N HIS A 365 7.10 -31.28 -61.35
CA HIS A 365 5.74 -31.78 -61.25
C HIS A 365 5.61 -33.27 -60.91
N ARG A 366 4.52 -33.67 -60.21
CA ARG A 366 3.55 -34.66 -60.74
C ARG A 366 2.25 -34.76 -59.92
N ARG A 367 1.15 -34.81 -60.68
CA ARG A 367 -0.23 -35.17 -60.32
C ARG A 367 -0.35 -36.65 -59.88
N ARG A 368 -1.34 -36.93 -59.01
CA ARG A 368 -2.35 -38.04 -59.01
C ARG A 368 -3.02 -38.02 -57.62
N ALA A 369 -4.30 -37.70 -57.42
CA ALA A 369 -5.57 -38.32 -57.85
C ALA A 369 -5.86 -39.69 -57.20
N LEU A 370 -6.97 -39.71 -56.43
CA LEU A 370 -7.81 -40.82 -55.94
C LEU A 370 -7.17 -41.72 -54.86
N ALA A 371 -7.86 -42.14 -53.79
CA ALA A 371 -9.30 -42.37 -53.58
C ALA A 371 -9.84 -41.68 -52.32
#